data_AF-A0A8T3X9C1-F1
#
_entry.id   AF-A0A8T3X9C1-F1
#
_cell.length_a   1.000
_cell.length_b   1.000
_cell.length_c   1.000
_cell.angle_alpha   90.00
_cell.angle_beta   90.00
_cell.angle_gamma   90.00
#
_symmetry.space_group_name_H-M   'P 1'
#
loop_
_entity.id
_entity.type
_entity.pdbx_description
1 polymer ?
#
loop_
_entity_poly.entity_id
_entity_poly.type
_entity_poly.pdbx_seq_one_letter_code
_entity_poly.pdbx_strand_id
1 'polypeptide(L)'
;MKRKTRNALPKFVAWPVLIFLVFWDAFITYRGGREGNPLWQPAVEALGINALWLLAVLVLALFYAATKIVGMYTKRTYSDGEDLVLTTFVIAFATYDLYITFLLPYYGFLGSRSHYYVIPVLIVPVLIYNLWFEYRKRREKKN
;
A
#
# COMPACT_ATOMS: atom_id res chain seq x y z
N MET A 1 24.06 -23.93 -8.12
CA MET A 1 22.87 -23.61 -7.29
C MET A 1 22.25 -22.31 -7.82
N LYS A 2 21.18 -22.36 -8.64
CA LYS A 2 20.54 -21.15 -9.19
C LYS A 2 19.89 -20.37 -8.04
N ARG A 3 20.42 -19.20 -7.67
CA ARG A 3 19.75 -18.27 -6.75
C ARG A 3 18.37 -17.96 -7.33
N LYS A 4 17.32 -18.47 -6.69
CA LYS A 4 15.93 -18.11 -7.00
C LYS A 4 15.82 -16.62 -6.67
N THR A 5 15.99 -15.75 -7.65
CA THR A 5 15.83 -14.29 -7.44
C THR A 5 14.40 -14.06 -7.02
N ARG A 6 14.16 -13.89 -5.72
CA ARG A 6 12.85 -13.46 -5.20
C ARG A 6 12.63 -12.04 -5.70
N ASN A 7 11.60 -11.85 -6.51
CA ASN A 7 11.22 -10.56 -7.09
C ASN A 7 10.31 -9.74 -6.16
N ALA A 8 10.04 -10.24 -4.96
CA ALA A 8 9.12 -9.68 -4.00
C ALA A 8 9.73 -9.72 -2.60
N LEU A 9 9.34 -8.77 -1.76
CA LEU A 9 9.68 -8.80 -0.34
C LEU A 9 9.08 -10.06 0.27
N PRO A 10 9.88 -10.84 1.00
CA PRO A 10 9.36 -12.03 1.66
C PRO A 10 8.34 -11.62 2.72
N LYS A 11 7.28 -12.41 2.90
CA LYS A 11 6.16 -12.07 3.79
C LYS A 11 6.59 -11.67 5.20
N PHE A 12 7.63 -12.31 5.73
CA PHE A 12 8.15 -12.02 7.06
C PHE A 12 8.74 -10.61 7.20
N VAL A 13 9.12 -9.96 6.10
CA VAL A 13 9.56 -8.55 6.06
C VAL A 13 8.41 -7.64 5.66
N ALA A 14 7.66 -8.01 4.63
CA ALA A 14 6.60 -7.16 4.10
C ALA A 14 5.45 -6.93 5.10
N TRP A 15 5.11 -7.92 5.93
CA TRP A 15 4.09 -7.76 6.96
C TRP A 15 4.47 -6.75 8.05
N PRO A 16 5.63 -6.86 8.72
CA PRO A 16 6.08 -5.84 9.66
C PRO A 16 6.13 -4.43 9.06
N VAL A 17 6.60 -4.30 7.81
CA VAL A 17 6.62 -3.00 7.13
C VAL A 17 5.21 -2.48 6.89
N LEU A 18 4.28 -3.30 6.40
CA LEU A 18 2.90 -2.89 6.18
C LEU A 18 2.19 -2.51 7.48
N ILE A 19 2.43 -3.26 8.56
CA ILE A 19 1.92 -2.94 9.90
C ILE A 19 2.43 -1.56 10.33
N PHE A 20 3.74 -1.35 10.23
CA PHE A 20 4.34 -0.06 10.56
C PHE A 20 3.70 1.09 9.77
N LEU A 21 3.55 0.94 8.45
CA LEU A 21 2.94 1.95 7.57
C LEU A 21 1.49 2.25 7.98
N VAL A 22 0.65 1.24 8.18
CA VAL A 22 -0.76 1.44 8.56
C VAL A 22 -0.89 2.15 9.91
N PHE A 23 -0.06 1.78 10.90
CA PHE A 23 -0.07 2.45 12.20
C PHE A 23 0.56 3.84 12.17
N TRP A 24 1.56 4.05 11.31
CA TRP A 24 2.17 5.36 11.08
C TRP A 24 1.17 6.33 10.46
N ASP A 25 0.41 5.89 9.46
CA ASP A 25 -0.66 6.65 8.82
C ASP A 25 -1.79 7.01 9.82
N ALA A 26 -2.18 6.03 10.66
CA ALA A 26 -3.13 6.27 11.75
C ALA A 26 -2.59 7.30 12.77
N PHE A 27 -1.30 7.22 13.12
CA PHE A 27 -0.65 8.16 14.01
C PHE A 27 -0.60 9.59 13.43
N ILE A 28 -0.25 9.73 12.15
CA ILE A 28 -0.26 11.02 11.46
C ILE A 28 -1.67 11.62 11.48
N THR A 29 -2.69 10.82 11.20
CA THR A 29 -4.09 11.25 11.24
C THR A 29 -4.49 11.69 12.65
N TYR A 30 -4.10 10.92 13.68
CA TYR A 30 -4.35 11.26 15.07
C TYR A 30 -3.71 12.61 15.45
N ARG A 31 -2.51 12.90 14.96
CA ARG A 31 -1.80 14.17 15.17
C ARG A 31 -2.38 15.33 14.35
N GLY A 32 -2.83 15.08 13.12
CA GLY A 32 -3.35 16.09 12.19
C GLY A 32 -4.80 16.50 12.44
N GLY A 33 -5.56 15.71 13.19
CA GLY A 33 -6.96 16.03 13.52
C GLY A 33 -7.83 16.16 12.26
N ARG A 34 -8.55 17.29 12.12
CA ARG A 34 -9.44 17.54 10.97
C ARG A 34 -8.73 17.77 9.65
N GLU A 35 -7.43 18.03 9.64
CA GLU A 35 -6.61 18.13 8.41
C GLU A 35 -5.82 16.82 8.14
N GLY A 36 -6.13 15.77 8.92
CA GLY A 36 -5.51 14.45 8.76
C GLY A 36 -5.89 13.76 7.45
N ASN A 37 -5.44 12.51 7.32
CA ASN A 37 -5.61 11.74 6.10
C ASN A 37 -7.12 11.59 5.73
N PRO A 38 -7.50 11.92 4.48
CA PRO A 38 -8.89 11.89 4.01
C PRO A 38 -9.51 10.48 3.96
N LEU A 39 -8.72 9.41 3.92
CA LEU A 39 -9.24 8.03 4.00
C LEU A 39 -9.76 7.71 5.40
N TRP A 40 -9.15 8.28 6.43
CA TRP A 40 -9.55 8.07 7.82
C TRP A 40 -10.63 9.05 8.27
N GLN A 41 -10.70 10.25 7.69
CA GLN A 41 -11.64 11.30 8.07
C GLN A 41 -13.10 10.81 8.22
N PRO A 42 -13.72 10.13 7.23
CA PRO A 42 -15.10 9.67 7.37
C PRO A 42 -15.29 8.72 8.54
N ALA A 43 -14.30 7.85 8.78
CA ALA A 43 -14.33 6.90 9.88
C ALA A 43 -14.09 7.57 11.24
N VAL A 44 -13.21 8.58 11.28
CA VAL A 44 -12.94 9.41 12.47
C VAL A 44 -14.13 10.27 12.84
N GLU A 45 -14.84 10.83 11.86
CA GLU A 45 -16.06 11.61 12.08
C GLU A 45 -17.21 10.73 12.57
N ALA A 46 -17.33 9.50 12.08
CA ALA A 46 -18.40 8.57 12.47
C ALA A 46 -18.15 7.87 13.83
N LEU A 47 -16.91 7.46 14.11
CA LEU A 47 -16.56 6.60 15.25
C LEU A 47 -15.70 7.30 16.31
N GLY A 48 -15.23 8.52 16.03
CA GLY A 48 -14.35 9.29 16.88
C GLY A 48 -12.86 8.96 16.68
N ILE A 49 -11.99 9.92 17.02
CA ILE A 49 -10.54 9.83 16.82
C ILE A 49 -9.88 8.70 17.63
N ASN A 50 -10.51 8.25 18.72
CA ASN A 50 -10.01 7.13 19.52
C ASN A 50 -10.18 5.77 18.81
N ALA A 51 -11.11 5.66 17.85
CA ALA A 51 -11.36 4.45 17.09
C ALA A 51 -10.30 4.19 15.99
N LEU A 52 -9.43 5.16 15.68
CA LEU A 52 -8.39 5.06 14.65
C LEU A 52 -7.51 3.82 14.82
N TRP A 53 -7.09 3.52 16.05
CA TRP A 53 -6.25 2.36 16.34
C TRP A 53 -6.95 1.03 16.11
N LEU A 54 -8.24 0.96 16.42
CA LEU A 54 -9.05 -0.23 16.16
C LEU A 54 -9.30 -0.40 14.65
N LEU A 55 -9.55 0.70 13.95
CA LEU A 55 -9.71 0.72 12.50
C LEU A 55 -8.40 0.35 11.78
N ALA A 56 -7.22 0.71 12.30
CA ALA A 56 -5.92 0.24 11.81
C ALA A 56 -5.81 -1.29 11.83
N VAL A 57 -6.25 -1.92 12.91
CA VAL A 57 -6.31 -3.39 13.01
C VAL A 57 -7.29 -3.96 11.97
N LEU A 58 -8.45 -3.34 11.77
CA LEU A 58 -9.42 -3.75 10.75
C LEU A 58 -8.84 -3.65 9.33
N VAL A 59 -8.13 -2.56 9.01
CA VAL A 59 -7.45 -2.37 7.72
C VAL A 59 -6.40 -3.45 7.49
N LEU A 60 -5.62 -3.81 8.51
CA LEU A 60 -4.67 -4.92 8.41
C LEU A 60 -5.37 -6.27 8.15
N ALA A 61 -6.52 -6.51 8.78
CA ALA A 61 -7.32 -7.70 8.51
C ALA A 61 -7.83 -7.72 7.05
N LEU A 62 -8.24 -6.57 6.52
CA LEU A 62 -8.62 -6.42 5.11
C LEU A 62 -7.43 -6.68 4.18
N PHE A 63 -6.23 -6.16 4.48
CA PHE A 63 -5.03 -6.48 3.69
C PHE A 63 -4.67 -7.95 3.76
N TYR A 64 -4.86 -8.61 4.90
CA TYR A 64 -4.64 -10.03 5.03
C TYR A 64 -5.58 -10.82 4.12
N ALA A 65 -6.88 -10.52 4.19
CA ALA A 65 -7.88 -11.15 3.33
C ALA A 65 -7.60 -10.88 1.84
N ALA A 66 -7.32 -9.63 1.46
CA ALA A 66 -7.00 -9.26 0.08
C ALA A 66 -5.73 -9.97 -0.42
N THR A 67 -4.67 -10.03 0.39
CA THR A 67 -3.43 -10.74 0.05
C THR A 67 -3.69 -12.23 -0.16
N LYS A 68 -4.56 -12.85 0.64
CA LYS A 68 -4.93 -14.26 0.48
C LYS A 68 -5.75 -14.51 -0.78
N ILE A 69 -6.79 -13.72 -1.00
CA ILE A 69 -7.69 -13.87 -2.15
C ILE A 69 -6.92 -13.58 -3.44
N VAL A 70 -6.35 -12.38 -3.57
CA VAL A 70 -5.62 -11.96 -4.77
C VAL A 70 -4.38 -12.83 -4.97
N GLY A 71 -3.62 -13.12 -3.91
CA GLY A 71 -2.45 -14.00 -3.99
C GLY A 71 -2.79 -15.41 -4.48
N MET A 72 -3.98 -15.94 -4.15
CA MET A 72 -4.45 -17.22 -4.68
C MET A 72 -4.70 -17.16 -6.19
N TYR A 73 -5.28 -16.07 -6.70
CA TYR A 73 -5.44 -15.86 -8.15
C TYR A 73 -4.09 -15.63 -8.84
N THR A 74 -3.22 -14.80 -8.26
CA THR A 74 -1.90 -14.47 -8.80
C THR A 74 -0.97 -15.69 -8.82
N LYS A 75 -1.15 -16.66 -7.90
CA LYS A 75 -0.44 -17.94 -7.91
C LYS A 75 -0.61 -18.76 -9.19
N ARG A 76 -1.71 -18.56 -9.92
CA ARG A 76 -1.93 -19.19 -11.22
C ARG A 76 -0.91 -18.73 -12.27
N THR A 77 -0.35 -17.54 -12.11
CA THR A 77 0.59 -16.91 -13.06
C THR A 77 2.01 -16.78 -12.51
N TYR A 78 2.17 -16.67 -11.18
CA TYR A 78 3.44 -16.41 -10.49
C TYR A 78 3.58 -17.29 -9.25
N SER A 79 4.67 -18.06 -9.11
CA SER A 79 4.88 -18.97 -7.96
C SER A 79 4.86 -18.26 -6.60
N ASP A 80 5.25 -16.98 -6.59
CA ASP A 80 5.39 -16.16 -5.40
C ASP A 80 4.23 -15.13 -5.30
N GLY A 81 3.04 -15.45 -5.83
CA GLY A 81 1.92 -14.50 -6.01
C GLY A 81 1.46 -13.77 -4.74
N GLU A 82 1.47 -14.42 -3.57
CA GLU A 82 1.16 -13.73 -2.30
C GLU A 82 2.24 -12.70 -1.90
N ASP A 83 3.53 -13.02 -2.09
CA ASP A 83 4.64 -12.13 -1.77
C ASP A 83 4.59 -10.89 -2.66
N LEU A 84 4.23 -11.08 -3.93
CA LEU A 84 4.12 -10.03 -4.94
C LEU A 84 2.98 -9.05 -4.64
N VAL A 85 1.82 -9.58 -4.24
CA VAL A 85 0.67 -8.79 -3.81
C VAL A 85 1.01 -7.99 -2.54
N LEU A 86 1.61 -8.63 -1.55
CA LEU A 86 1.98 -7.96 -0.30
C LEU A 86 3.04 -6.87 -0.52
N THR A 87 4.02 -7.14 -1.39
CA THR A 87 5.02 -6.13 -1.80
C THR A 87 4.35 -4.95 -2.49
N THR A 88 3.33 -5.20 -3.32
CA THR A 88 2.56 -4.15 -3.98
C THR A 88 1.81 -3.29 -2.97
N PHE A 89 1.18 -3.90 -1.95
CA PHE A 89 0.55 -3.14 -0.87
C PHE A 89 1.56 -2.30 -0.10
N VAL A 90 2.72 -2.86 0.25
CA VAL A 90 3.79 -2.11 0.94
C VAL A 90 4.23 -0.90 0.11
N ILE A 91 4.47 -1.05 -1.19
CA ILE A 91 4.91 0.06 -2.04
C ILE A 91 3.79 1.11 -2.17
N ALA A 92 2.55 0.68 -2.37
CA ALA A 92 1.41 1.58 -2.49
C ALA A 92 1.21 2.40 -1.21
N PHE A 93 1.23 1.76 -0.04
CA PHE A 93 1.10 2.44 1.25
C PHE A 93 2.30 3.31 1.57
N ALA A 94 3.53 2.85 1.35
CA ALA A 94 4.71 3.67 1.59
C ALA A 94 4.71 4.93 0.71
N THR A 95 4.31 4.81 -0.56
CA THR A 95 4.20 5.96 -1.47
C THR A 95 3.12 6.94 -0.99
N TYR A 96 2.00 6.40 -0.51
CA TYR A 96 0.89 7.19 0.01
C TYR A 96 1.25 7.90 1.32
N ASP A 97 1.87 7.20 2.27
CA ASP A 97 2.36 7.76 3.52
C ASP A 97 3.39 8.85 3.27
N LEU A 98 4.32 8.65 2.33
CA LEU A 98 5.29 9.67 1.94
C LEU A 98 4.61 10.91 1.36
N TYR A 99 3.58 10.71 0.52
CA TYR A 99 2.80 11.82 -0.02
C TYR A 99 2.10 12.62 1.08
N ILE A 100 1.40 11.95 2.00
CA ILE A 100 0.70 12.62 3.10
C ILE A 100 1.69 13.29 4.05
N THR A 101 2.79 12.63 4.38
CA THR A 101 3.75 13.12 5.38
C THR A 101 4.58 14.29 4.86
N PHE A 102 5.04 14.24 3.61
CA PHE A 102 6.04 15.18 3.09
C PHE A 102 5.48 16.19 2.10
N LEU A 103 4.51 15.80 1.27
CA LEU A 103 3.98 16.67 0.22
C LEU A 103 2.77 17.48 0.71
N LEU A 104 1.90 16.87 1.52
CA LEU A 104 0.69 17.53 2.04
C LEU A 104 0.98 18.79 2.90
N PRO A 105 1.97 18.79 3.82
CA PRO A 105 2.23 19.95 4.68
C PRO A 105 2.93 21.09 3.94
N TYR A 106 3.71 20.79 2.90
CA TYR A 106 4.49 21.78 2.14
C TYR A 106 3.69 22.47 1.04
N TYR A 107 2.77 21.76 0.40
CA TYR A 107 1.94 22.32 -0.68
C TYR A 107 0.55 22.77 -0.19
N GLY A 108 0.27 22.57 1.10
CA GLY A 108 -1.06 22.74 1.67
C GLY A 108 -2.06 21.74 1.09
N PHE A 109 -3.23 21.62 1.75
CA PHE A 109 -4.38 20.97 1.15
C PHE A 109 -4.73 21.80 -0.11
N LEU A 110 -4.32 21.37 -1.30
CA LEU A 110 -4.87 21.91 -2.54
C LEU A 110 -6.36 21.60 -2.48
N GLY A 111 -7.16 22.53 -1.94
CA GLY A 111 -8.56 22.43 -1.49
C GLY A 111 -9.58 22.08 -2.57
N SER A 112 -9.25 21.10 -3.40
CA SER A 112 -10.04 20.59 -4.50
C SER A 112 -10.25 19.09 -4.27
N ARG A 113 -11.46 18.63 -4.59
CA ARG A 113 -11.89 17.22 -4.55
C ARG A 113 -11.07 16.27 -5.46
N SER A 114 -9.97 16.77 -6.02
CA SER A 114 -9.13 16.15 -7.04
C SER A 114 -8.16 15.08 -6.50
N HIS A 115 -8.00 14.98 -5.18
CA HIS A 115 -7.04 14.10 -4.50
C HIS A 115 -7.35 12.60 -4.67
N TYR A 116 -8.63 12.24 -4.82
CA TYR A 116 -9.02 10.86 -5.18
C TYR A 116 -8.53 10.44 -6.57
N TYR A 117 -8.15 11.38 -7.45
CA TYR A 117 -7.52 11.06 -8.74
C TYR A 117 -6.02 10.81 -8.62
N VAL A 118 -5.35 11.30 -7.57
CA VAL A 118 -3.91 11.10 -7.37
C VAL A 118 -3.58 9.68 -6.92
N ILE A 119 -4.46 9.05 -6.15
CA ILE A 119 -4.30 7.65 -5.71
C ILE A 119 -4.20 6.69 -6.92
N PRO A 120 -5.10 6.72 -7.93
CA PRO A 120 -4.89 6.02 -9.19
C PRO A 120 -3.60 6.42 -9.89
N VAL A 121 -3.26 7.71 -9.94
CA VAL A 121 -2.06 8.21 -10.64
C VAL A 121 -0.76 7.75 -10.01
N LEU A 122 -0.73 7.39 -8.72
CA LEU A 122 0.45 6.83 -8.05
C LEU A 122 0.46 5.29 -8.10
N ILE A 123 -0.70 4.65 -7.92
CA ILE A 123 -0.82 3.19 -7.92
C ILE A 123 -0.65 2.60 -9.32
N VAL A 124 -1.19 3.25 -10.36
CA VAL A 124 -1.17 2.75 -11.74
C VAL A 124 0.25 2.68 -12.31
N PRO A 125 1.13 3.70 -12.19
CA PRO A 125 2.52 3.60 -12.64
C PRO A 125 3.32 2.56 -11.87
N VAL A 126 3.06 2.38 -10.57
CA VAL A 126 3.73 1.35 -9.76
C VAL A 126 3.31 -0.06 -10.21
N LEU A 127 2.02 -0.28 -10.46
CA LEU A 127 1.51 -1.53 -11.01
C LEU A 127 2.05 -1.79 -12.42
N ILE A 128 2.09 -0.76 -13.28
CA ILE A 128 2.65 -0.83 -14.62
C ILE A 128 4.15 -1.13 -14.57
N TYR A 129 4.90 -0.50 -13.65
CA TYR A 129 6.33 -0.76 -13.48
C TYR A 129 6.59 -2.20 -13.05
N ASN A 130 5.84 -2.69 -12.05
CA ASN A 130 5.96 -4.09 -11.61
C ASN A 130 5.63 -5.08 -12.75
N LEU A 131 4.54 -4.83 -13.49
CA LEU A 131 4.16 -5.65 -14.65
C LEU A 131 5.21 -5.60 -15.77
N TRP A 132 5.73 -4.42 -16.09
CA TRP A 132 6.72 -4.21 -17.14
C TRP A 132 8.07 -4.83 -16.79
N PHE A 133 8.54 -4.64 -15.56
CA PHE A 133 9.78 -5.22 -15.07
C PHE A 133 9.72 -6.76 -15.11
N GLU A 134 8.58 -7.32 -14.71
CA GLU A 134 8.37 -8.76 -14.73
C GLU A 134 8.24 -9.33 -16.16
N TYR A 135 7.61 -8.58 -17.07
CA TYR A 135 7.57 -8.91 -18.49
C TYR A 135 8.96 -8.92 -19.14
N ARG A 136 9.78 -7.89 -18.90
CA ARG A 136 11.15 -7.77 -19.44
C ARG A 136 12.02 -8.94 -19.02
N LYS A 137 11.95 -9.32 -17.75
CA LYS A 137 12.73 -10.43 -17.18
C LYS A 137 12.31 -11.81 -17.73
N ARG A 138 11.04 -12.00 -18.09
CA ARG A 138 10.58 -13.23 -18.78
C ARG A 138 11.15 -13.34 -20.20
N ARG A 139 11.37 -12.22 -20.90
CA ARG A 139 12.01 -12.22 -22.22
C ARG A 139 13.51 -12.52 -22.15
N GLU A 140 14.21 -11.96 -21.16
CA GLU A 140 15.64 -12.23 -20.95
C GLU A 140 15.96 -13.67 -20.54
N LYS A 141 15.01 -14.42 -19.98
CA LYS A 141 15.18 -15.85 -19.67
C LYS A 141 14.90 -16.80 -20.84
N LYS A 142 14.29 -16.28 -21.91
CA LYS A 142 13.90 -17.07 -23.09
C LYS A 142 14.93 -16.97 -24.22
N ASN A 143 15.78 -15.95 -24.18
CA ASN A 143 17.02 -15.85 -24.94
C ASN A 143 18.18 -16.43 -24.12
#